data_AF-A0A966SC03-F1
#
_entry.id   AF-A0A966SC03-F1
#
_cell.length_a   1.000
_cell.length_b   1.000
_cell.length_c   1.000
_cell.angle_alpha   90.00
_cell.angle_beta   90.00
_cell.angle_gamma   90.00
#
_symmetry.space_group_name_H-M   'P 1'
#
loop_
_entity.id
_entity.type
_entity.pdbx_description
1 polymer ?
#
loop_
_entity_poly.entity_id
_entity_poly.type
_entity_poly.pdbx_seq_one_letter_code
_entity_poly.pdbx_strand_id
1 'polypeptide(L)'
;MFKMNKLTVAVFSLVMLLAACKKQEYTFGDLINPSGLTLTTAVVGVDAANPNGNGSGQVTITAKATGALTYQIDFGDGVKQVVPSGTLTYKYNTPGVNNFTITVNAVGTGGSLSTISKRITVFVAFQIPANIVAALTGTGSKVWVTDKDAPGHFGVGPNNEFSP
;
A
#
# COMPACT_ATOMS: atom_id res chain seq x y z
N MET A 1 -39.71 70.24 1.77
CA MET A 1 -38.37 70.06 2.36
C MET A 1 -38.52 69.15 3.58
N PHE A 2 -38.30 67.84 3.41
CA PHE A 2 -38.49 66.88 4.51
C PHE A 2 -37.42 67.10 5.59
N LYS A 3 -37.84 67.44 6.81
CA LYS A 3 -36.95 67.66 7.95
C LYS A 3 -36.51 66.28 8.47
N MET A 4 -35.37 65.79 8.00
CA MET A 4 -34.88 64.46 8.36
C MET A 4 -34.48 64.45 9.85
N ASN A 5 -35.17 63.62 10.65
CA ASN A 5 -34.91 63.52 12.08
C ASN A 5 -33.55 62.82 12.31
N LYS A 6 -32.68 63.46 13.11
CA LYS A 6 -31.31 62.99 13.37
C LYS A 6 -31.27 61.57 13.96
N LEU A 7 -32.32 61.19 14.71
CA LEU A 7 -32.49 59.85 15.25
C LEU A 7 -32.69 58.81 14.14
N THR A 8 -33.44 59.13 13.09
CA THR A 8 -33.73 58.23 11.97
C THR A 8 -32.48 57.97 11.11
N VAL A 9 -31.63 58.99 10.93
CA VAL A 9 -30.34 58.85 10.23
C VAL A 9 -29.39 57.95 11.01
N ALA A 10 -29.30 58.13 12.34
CA ALA A 10 -28.45 57.30 13.19
C ALA A 10 -28.88 55.82 13.21
N VAL A 11 -30.19 55.55 13.25
CA VAL A 11 -30.73 54.18 13.19
C VAL A 11 -30.45 53.53 11.83
N PHE A 12 -30.62 54.26 10.72
CA PHE A 12 -30.36 53.73 9.38
C PHE A 12 -28.87 53.43 9.15
N SER A 13 -27.97 54.29 9.64
CA SER A 13 -26.52 54.06 9.60
C SER A 13 -26.08 52.85 10.43
N LEU A 14 -26.72 52.60 11.59
CA LEU A 14 -26.42 51.45 12.45
C LEU A 14 -26.87 50.12 11.81
N VAL A 15 -28.03 50.10 11.14
CA VAL A 15 -28.51 48.91 10.41
C VAL A 15 -27.59 48.56 9.22
N MET A 16 -27.05 49.57 8.53
CA MET A 16 -26.09 49.37 7.44
C MET A 16 -24.76 48.77 7.92
N LEU A 17 -24.31 49.13 9.12
CA LEU A 17 -23.09 48.57 9.75
C LEU A 17 -23.26 47.09 10.14
N LEU A 18 -24.48 46.67 10.53
CA LEU A 18 -24.78 45.27 10.90
C LEU A 18 -24.90 44.34 9.67
N ALA A 19 -25.20 44.87 8.48
CA ALA A 19 -25.30 44.09 7.23
C ALA A 19 -23.97 43.97 6.46
N ALA A 20 -22.92 44.71 6.85
CA ALA A 20 -21.63 44.73 6.16
C ALA A 20 -20.74 43.51 6.49
N CYS A 21 -21.05 42.75 7.55
CA CYS A 21 -20.39 41.47 7.83
C CYS A 21 -20.98 40.35 6.95
N LYS A 22 -20.70 40.38 5.65
CA LYS A 22 -20.83 39.15 4.85
C LYS A 22 -19.63 38.27 5.19
N LYS A 23 -19.85 37.20 5.96
CA LYS A 23 -18.83 36.15 6.11
C LYS A 23 -18.52 35.58 4.73
N GLN A 24 -17.25 35.36 4.44
CA GLN A 24 -16.82 34.68 3.22
C GLN A 24 -17.35 33.23 3.29
N GLU A 25 -18.31 32.89 2.44
CA GLU A 25 -18.77 31.51 2.28
C GLU A 25 -17.86 30.81 1.28
N TYR A 26 -17.16 29.77 1.73
CA TYR A 26 -16.38 28.90 0.86
C TYR A 26 -17.27 27.74 0.41
N THR A 27 -17.46 27.60 -0.90
CA THR A 27 -18.12 26.44 -1.51
C THR A 27 -17.08 25.54 -2.17
N PHE A 28 -17.17 24.23 -1.93
CA PHE A 28 -16.23 23.23 -2.45
C PHE A 28 -16.54 22.80 -3.90
N GLY A 29 -17.60 23.35 -4.51
CA GLY A 29 -18.14 22.85 -5.77
C GLY A 29 -18.74 21.45 -5.60
N ASP A 30 -18.99 20.78 -6.72
CA ASP A 30 -19.60 19.45 -6.70
C ASP A 30 -18.61 18.38 -6.24
N LEU A 31 -18.99 17.68 -5.18
CA LEU A 31 -18.33 16.48 -4.67
C LEU A 31 -18.82 15.30 -5.49
N ILE A 32 -18.02 14.88 -6.47
CA ILE A 32 -18.35 13.78 -7.38
C ILE A 32 -17.56 12.56 -6.93
N ASN A 33 -18.25 11.54 -6.43
CA ASN A 33 -17.63 10.24 -6.15
C ASN A 33 -17.22 9.56 -7.47
N PRO A 34 -16.04 8.94 -7.55
CA PRO A 34 -15.67 8.16 -8.72
C PRO A 34 -16.66 7.02 -8.96
N SER A 35 -17.02 6.76 -10.22
CA SER A 35 -18.00 5.72 -10.57
C SER A 35 -17.40 4.65 -11.47
N GLY A 36 -18.05 3.48 -11.53
CA GLY A 36 -17.60 2.36 -12.36
C GLY A 36 -16.21 1.83 -11.99
N LEU A 37 -15.86 1.87 -10.70
CA LEU A 37 -14.59 1.37 -10.22
C LEU A 37 -14.46 -0.14 -10.51
N THR A 38 -13.44 -0.49 -11.28
CA THR A 38 -13.07 -1.86 -11.64
C THR A 38 -11.67 -2.17 -11.15
N LEU A 39 -11.47 -3.41 -10.71
CA LEU A 39 -10.18 -3.93 -10.25
C LEU A 39 -9.85 -5.24 -10.98
N THR A 40 -8.82 -5.20 -11.80
CA THR A 40 -8.25 -6.36 -12.49
C THR A 40 -6.89 -6.69 -11.91
N THR A 41 -6.65 -7.98 -11.72
CA THR A 41 -5.41 -8.52 -11.14
C THR A 41 -4.94 -9.69 -11.99
N ALA A 42 -3.67 -9.68 -12.38
CA ALA A 42 -3.05 -10.78 -13.12
C ALA A 42 -1.77 -11.21 -12.40
N VAL A 43 -1.79 -12.41 -11.83
CA VAL A 43 -0.59 -13.01 -11.22
C VAL A 43 0.29 -13.54 -12.34
N VAL A 44 1.58 -13.24 -12.31
CA VAL A 44 2.52 -13.61 -13.38
C VAL A 44 2.75 -15.11 -13.41
N GLY A 45 2.64 -15.71 -14.61
CA GLY A 45 2.91 -17.12 -14.84
C GLY A 45 1.82 -18.07 -14.34
N VAL A 46 0.56 -17.63 -14.32
CA VAL A 46 -0.58 -18.51 -14.09
C VAL A 46 -0.86 -19.36 -15.32
N ASP A 47 -0.86 -20.68 -15.14
CA ASP A 47 -1.25 -21.67 -16.14
C ASP A 47 -1.86 -22.91 -15.44
N ALA A 48 -2.16 -23.97 -16.21
CA ALA A 48 -2.77 -25.19 -15.67
C ALA A 48 -1.89 -25.94 -14.65
N ALA A 49 -0.56 -25.84 -14.75
CA ALA A 49 0.37 -26.46 -13.81
C ALA A 49 0.67 -25.53 -12.61
N ASN A 50 0.57 -24.21 -12.81
CA ASN A 50 0.92 -23.17 -11.85
C ASN A 50 -0.29 -22.26 -11.56
N PRO A 51 -1.36 -22.74 -10.91
CA PRO A 51 -2.58 -21.96 -10.68
C PRO A 51 -2.36 -20.70 -9.82
N ASN A 52 -1.26 -20.66 -9.04
CA ASN A 52 -0.91 -19.56 -8.15
C ASN A 52 0.28 -18.71 -8.66
N GLY A 53 0.69 -18.89 -9.92
CA GLY A 53 1.82 -18.17 -10.54
C GLY A 53 3.14 -18.93 -10.52
N ASN A 54 4.16 -18.37 -11.18
CA ASN A 54 5.47 -19.01 -11.39
C ASN A 54 6.46 -18.89 -10.22
N GLY A 55 6.02 -18.44 -9.04
CA GLY A 55 6.89 -18.24 -7.88
C GLY A 55 7.61 -16.90 -7.83
N SER A 56 7.45 -16.00 -8.83
CA SER A 56 8.09 -14.67 -8.79
C SER A 56 7.44 -13.70 -7.80
N GLY A 57 6.22 -13.98 -7.35
CA GLY A 57 5.42 -13.10 -6.51
C GLY A 57 4.88 -11.85 -7.20
N GLN A 58 5.04 -11.73 -8.53
CA GLN A 58 4.63 -10.54 -9.27
C GLN A 58 3.15 -10.57 -9.64
N VAL A 59 2.47 -9.45 -9.41
CA VAL A 59 1.05 -9.26 -9.75
C VAL A 59 0.87 -7.91 -10.43
N THR A 60 0.32 -7.93 -11.64
CA THR A 60 -0.12 -6.71 -12.33
C THR A 60 -1.51 -6.34 -11.84
N ILE A 61 -1.64 -5.13 -11.34
CA ILE A 61 -2.86 -4.58 -10.78
C ILE A 61 -3.29 -3.40 -11.65
N THR A 62 -4.55 -3.42 -12.09
CA THR A 62 -5.15 -2.36 -12.88
C THR A 62 -6.47 -1.95 -12.24
N ALA A 63 -6.54 -0.69 -11.83
CA ALA A 63 -7.73 -0.03 -11.33
C ALA A 63 -8.19 1.03 -12.33
N LYS A 64 -9.50 1.09 -12.58
CA LYS A 64 -10.09 2.10 -13.46
C LYS A 64 -11.43 2.54 -12.91
N ALA A 65 -11.61 3.85 -12.78
CA ALA A 65 -12.86 4.51 -12.42
C ALA A 65 -13.01 5.82 -13.20
N THR A 66 -14.25 6.20 -13.48
CA THR A 66 -14.57 7.51 -14.07
C THR A 66 -14.58 8.57 -12.98
N GLY A 67 -13.93 9.71 -13.20
CA GLY A 67 -13.85 10.80 -12.22
C GLY A 67 -12.85 10.57 -11.08
N ALA A 68 -12.02 9.53 -11.16
CA ALA A 68 -10.90 9.34 -10.24
C ALA A 68 -9.69 10.18 -10.67
N LEU A 69 -9.14 10.92 -9.72
CA LEU A 69 -7.91 11.72 -9.84
C LEU A 69 -6.67 10.89 -9.50
N THR A 70 -6.79 9.95 -8.58
CA THR A 70 -5.72 9.02 -8.19
C THR A 70 -6.31 7.76 -7.56
N TYR A 71 -5.47 6.76 -7.33
CA TYR A 71 -5.83 5.51 -6.68
C TYR A 71 -4.89 5.26 -5.52
N GLN A 72 -5.44 4.97 -4.35
CA GLN A 72 -4.69 4.45 -3.21
C GLN A 72 -4.93 2.94 -3.13
N ILE A 73 -3.87 2.16 -3.25
CA ILE A 73 -3.92 0.71 -3.29
C ILE A 73 -3.27 0.17 -2.00
N ASP A 74 -4.01 -0.63 -1.26
CA ASP A 74 -3.51 -1.49 -0.19
C ASP A 74 -3.33 -2.89 -0.78
N PHE A 75 -2.12 -3.43 -0.69
CA PHE A 75 -1.81 -4.75 -1.26
C PHE A 75 -2.22 -5.91 -0.34
N GLY A 76 -2.64 -5.62 0.89
CA GLY A 76 -3.06 -6.65 1.85
C GLY A 76 -1.90 -7.35 2.56
N ASP A 77 -0.67 -6.89 2.38
CA ASP A 77 0.54 -7.30 3.09
C ASP A 77 1.06 -6.24 4.07
N GLY A 78 0.25 -5.19 4.30
CA GLY A 78 0.60 -4.03 5.13
C GLY A 78 1.20 -2.86 4.35
N VAL A 79 1.51 -3.03 3.07
CA VAL A 79 2.03 -1.96 2.21
C VAL A 79 0.88 -1.27 1.47
N LYS A 80 0.95 0.07 1.42
CA LYS A 80 0.02 0.92 0.69
C LYS A 80 0.78 1.85 -0.25
N GLN A 81 0.22 2.11 -1.43
CA GLN A 81 0.83 3.00 -2.41
C GLN A 81 -0.22 3.85 -3.14
N VAL A 82 0.15 5.09 -3.47
CA VAL A 82 -0.63 5.96 -4.35
C VAL A 82 -0.16 5.78 -5.79
N VAL A 83 -1.11 5.56 -6.69
CA VAL A 83 -0.89 5.11 -8.06
C VAL A 83 -1.76 5.93 -9.01
N PRO A 84 -1.30 7.10 -9.47
CA PRO A 84 -2.12 8.00 -10.30
C PRO A 84 -2.58 7.36 -11.62
N SER A 85 -1.75 6.50 -12.23
CA SER A 85 -2.08 5.78 -13.46
C SER A 85 -3.16 4.72 -13.29
N GLY A 86 -3.43 4.27 -12.06
CA GLY A 86 -4.28 3.11 -11.78
C GLY A 86 -3.65 1.75 -12.12
N THR A 87 -2.49 1.70 -12.78
CA THR A 87 -1.82 0.46 -13.17
C THR A 87 -0.40 0.38 -12.62
N LEU A 88 -0.05 -0.76 -12.02
CA LEU A 88 1.32 -1.11 -11.63
C LEU A 88 1.55 -2.63 -11.60
N THR A 89 2.81 -3.02 -11.50
CA THR A 89 3.21 -4.39 -11.13
C THR A 89 3.82 -4.38 -9.74
N TYR A 90 3.20 -5.12 -8.81
CA TYR A 90 3.64 -5.25 -7.42
C TYR A 90 4.29 -6.62 -7.20
N LYS A 91 5.30 -6.69 -6.32
CA LYS A 91 5.99 -7.95 -5.99
C LYS A 91 5.80 -8.29 -4.51
N TYR A 92 5.12 -9.40 -4.24
CA TYR A 92 5.06 -10.00 -2.91
C TYR A 92 6.35 -10.76 -2.60
N ASN A 93 6.86 -10.61 -1.38
CA ASN A 93 8.14 -11.20 -0.97
C ASN A 93 7.99 -12.33 0.06
N THR A 94 6.82 -12.50 0.67
CA THR A 94 6.56 -13.55 1.64
C THR A 94 6.56 -14.92 0.96
N PRO A 95 7.52 -15.81 1.25
CA PRO A 95 7.60 -17.12 0.62
C PRO A 95 6.37 -18.00 0.88
N GLY A 96 6.12 -18.93 -0.03
CA GLY A 96 4.99 -19.85 0.04
C GLY A 96 3.76 -19.37 -0.74
N VAL A 97 2.64 -20.07 -0.55
CA VAL A 97 1.35 -19.73 -1.17
C VAL A 97 0.53 -18.93 -0.17
N ASN A 98 0.35 -17.64 -0.44
CA ASN A 98 -0.30 -16.71 0.47
C ASN A 98 -1.52 -16.06 -0.18
N ASN A 99 -2.53 -15.75 0.64
CA ASN A 99 -3.73 -15.03 0.22
C ASN A 99 -3.58 -13.55 0.57
N PHE A 100 -3.82 -12.68 -0.40
CA PHE A 100 -3.77 -11.23 -0.22
C PHE A 100 -5.10 -10.61 -0.64
N THR A 101 -5.62 -9.68 0.16
CA THR A 101 -6.81 -8.91 -0.17
C THR A 101 -6.36 -7.53 -0.61
N ILE A 102 -6.37 -7.29 -1.92
CA ILE A 102 -6.05 -5.99 -2.49
C ILE A 102 -7.26 -5.09 -2.34
N THR A 103 -7.09 -3.92 -1.74
CA THR A 103 -8.14 -2.90 -1.61
C THR A 103 -7.71 -1.64 -2.36
N VAL A 104 -8.58 -1.16 -3.25
CA VAL A 104 -8.34 0.06 -4.02
C VAL A 104 -9.36 1.11 -3.63
N ASN A 105 -8.87 2.28 -3.25
CA ASN A 105 -9.66 3.50 -3.08
C ASN A 105 -9.39 4.42 -4.28
N ALA A 106 -10.39 4.59 -5.14
CA ALA A 106 -10.39 5.63 -6.15
C ALA A 106 -10.76 6.97 -5.51
N VAL A 107 -9.92 7.99 -5.70
CA VAL A 107 -10.06 9.30 -5.08
C VAL A 107 -10.55 10.32 -6.11
N GLY A 108 -11.70 10.94 -5.87
CA GLY A 108 -12.32 11.96 -6.72
C GLY A 108 -12.21 13.37 -6.16
N THR A 109 -13.09 14.27 -6.61
CA THR A 109 -13.07 15.68 -6.20
C THR A 109 -13.38 15.84 -4.71
N GLY A 110 -12.70 16.78 -4.05
CA GLY A 110 -12.86 17.04 -2.62
C GLY A 110 -12.52 15.84 -1.70
N GLY A 111 -11.79 14.84 -2.21
CA GLY A 111 -11.44 13.64 -1.46
C GLY A 111 -12.57 12.60 -1.39
N SER A 112 -13.57 12.69 -2.27
CA SER A 112 -14.60 11.65 -2.40
C SER A 112 -13.96 10.30 -2.74
N LEU A 113 -14.47 9.22 -2.17
CA LEU A 113 -13.89 7.88 -2.32
C LEU A 113 -14.90 6.89 -2.89
N SER A 114 -14.39 5.99 -3.71
CA SER A 114 -15.03 4.73 -4.08
C SER A 114 -14.06 3.60 -3.84
N THR A 115 -14.51 2.52 -3.21
CA THR A 115 -13.66 1.42 -2.75
C THR A 115 -14.07 0.11 -3.38
N ILE A 116 -13.09 -0.69 -3.79
CA ILE A 116 -13.27 -2.08 -4.22
C ILE A 116 -12.16 -2.95 -3.63
N SER A 117 -12.49 -4.20 -3.30
CA SER A 117 -11.52 -5.17 -2.81
C SER A 117 -11.58 -6.46 -3.62
N LYS A 118 -10.44 -7.10 -3.81
CA LYS A 118 -10.33 -8.40 -4.46
C LYS A 118 -9.28 -9.26 -3.76
N ARG A 119 -9.67 -10.49 -3.41
CA ARG A 119 -8.75 -11.49 -2.87
C ARG A 119 -8.05 -12.23 -4.00
N ILE A 120 -6.74 -12.40 -3.86
CA ILE A 120 -5.89 -13.18 -4.77
C ILE A 120 -5.05 -14.18 -3.99
N THR A 121 -4.62 -15.24 -4.67
CA THR A 121 -3.66 -16.22 -4.15
C THR A 121 -2.37 -16.11 -4.96
N VAL A 122 -1.23 -15.95 -4.28
CA VAL A 122 0.07 -15.75 -4.92
C VAL A 122 1.07 -16.74 -4.37
N PHE A 123 1.78 -17.42 -5.27
CA PHE A 123 2.93 -18.25 -4.94
C PHE A 123 4.22 -17.45 -5.08
N VAL A 124 5.03 -17.47 -4.02
CA VAL A 124 6.39 -16.92 -3.99
C VAL A 124 7.36 -18.07 -3.68
N ALA A 125 8.26 -18.35 -4.62
CA ALA A 125 9.29 -19.35 -4.43
C ALA A 125 10.34 -18.83 -3.44
N PHE A 126 10.70 -19.66 -2.47
CA PHE A 126 11.86 -19.39 -1.64
C PHE A 126 13.12 -19.58 -2.49
N GLN A 127 13.89 -18.51 -2.69
CA GLN A 127 15.16 -18.55 -3.41
C GLN A 127 16.27 -18.05 -2.49
N ILE A 128 17.26 -18.90 -2.26
CA ILE A 128 18.51 -18.49 -1.63
C ILE A 128 19.34 -17.79 -2.70
N PRO A 129 19.85 -16.56 -2.44
CA PRO A 129 20.72 -15.86 -3.39
C PRO A 129 21.90 -16.74 -3.81
N ALA A 130 22.21 -16.76 -5.11
CA ALA A 130 23.21 -17.65 -5.67
C ALA A 130 24.61 -17.46 -5.05
N ASN A 131 24.96 -16.24 -4.63
CA ASN A 131 26.22 -15.95 -3.95
C ASN A 131 26.29 -16.60 -2.55
N ILE A 132 25.16 -16.72 -1.85
CA ILE A 132 25.10 -17.41 -0.55
C ILE A 132 25.23 -18.91 -0.75
N VAL A 133 24.52 -19.47 -1.74
CA VAL A 133 24.67 -20.89 -2.10
C VAL A 133 26.12 -21.17 -2.49
N ALA A 134 26.73 -20.38 -3.38
CA ALA A 134 28.11 -20.55 -3.80
C ALA A 134 29.13 -20.37 -2.66
N ALA A 135 28.90 -19.42 -1.74
CA ALA A 135 29.75 -19.25 -0.56
C ALA A 135 29.70 -20.49 0.35
N LEU A 136 28.53 -21.14 0.45
CA LEU A 136 28.33 -22.33 1.25
C LEU A 136 28.80 -23.61 0.54
N THR A 137 28.55 -23.77 -0.76
CA THR A 137 28.72 -25.07 -1.44
C THR A 137 29.88 -25.07 -2.44
N GLY A 138 30.40 -23.90 -2.83
CA GLY A 138 31.30 -23.77 -3.96
C GLY A 138 30.64 -24.28 -5.25
N THR A 139 31.37 -25.08 -6.02
CA THR A 139 30.91 -25.65 -7.30
C THR A 139 30.18 -26.99 -7.18
N GLY A 140 30.00 -27.53 -5.97
CA GLY A 140 29.46 -28.88 -5.78
C GLY A 140 28.75 -29.08 -4.45
N SER A 141 28.54 -30.32 -4.05
CA SER A 141 27.98 -30.65 -2.74
C SER A 141 29.07 -30.60 -1.66
N LYS A 142 28.73 -30.12 -0.46
CA LYS A 142 29.61 -30.15 0.72
C LYS A 142 28.89 -30.81 1.88
N VAL A 143 29.62 -31.62 2.63
CA VAL A 143 29.20 -32.09 3.96
C VAL A 143 29.85 -31.16 4.97
N TRP A 144 29.02 -30.44 5.73
CA TRP A 144 29.50 -29.58 6.80
C TRP A 144 29.77 -30.44 8.04
N VAL A 145 30.99 -30.38 8.51
CA VAL A 145 31.41 -31.01 9.77
C VAL A 145 31.91 -29.87 10.64
N THR A 146 31.51 -29.86 11.91
CA THR A 146 32.09 -28.94 12.89
C THR A 146 33.60 -29.21 12.98
N ASP A 147 34.41 -28.16 13.05
CA ASP A 147 35.86 -28.24 12.98
C ASP A 147 36.47 -28.92 14.22
N LYS A 148 36.78 -30.22 14.13
CA LYS A 148 37.30 -31.08 15.23
C LYS A 148 38.54 -30.54 15.93
N ASP A 149 39.30 -29.67 15.26
CA ASP A 149 40.54 -29.10 15.80
C ASP A 149 40.30 -27.74 16.46
N ALA A 150 39.10 -27.17 16.33
CA ALA A 150 38.69 -25.95 17.00
C ALA A 150 38.40 -26.22 18.49
N PRO A 151 38.99 -25.44 19.41
CA PRO A 151 38.70 -25.51 20.84
C PRO A 151 37.18 -25.36 21.11
N GLY A 152 36.59 -26.28 21.91
CA GLY A 152 35.22 -26.15 22.40
C GLY A 152 34.13 -26.71 21.47
N HIS A 153 34.52 -27.59 20.53
CA HIS A 153 33.67 -28.11 19.47
C HIS A 153 32.39 -28.80 19.95
N PHE A 154 32.47 -29.86 20.74
CA PHE A 154 31.31 -30.50 21.38
C PHE A 154 31.83 -31.48 22.43
N GLY A 155 31.83 -31.03 23.68
CA GLY A 155 32.09 -31.87 24.84
C GLY A 155 31.47 -31.17 26.04
N VAL A 156 30.49 -31.81 26.69
CA VAL A 156 30.01 -31.44 28.03
C VAL A 156 31.08 -31.84 29.07
N GLY A 157 32.31 -31.37 28.87
CA GLY A 157 33.42 -31.57 29.80
C GLY A 157 33.17 -30.83 31.12
N PRO A 158 33.78 -31.28 32.23
CA PRO A 158 33.65 -30.63 33.52
C PRO A 158 33.89 -29.11 33.43
N ASN A 159 33.07 -28.32 34.12
CA ASN A 159 33.10 -26.84 34.08
C ASN A 159 34.41 -26.20 34.62
N ASN A 160 35.34 -27.02 35.09
CA ASN A 160 36.63 -26.63 35.64
C ASN A 160 37.82 -27.08 34.78
N GLU A 161 37.63 -27.82 33.69
CA GLU A 161 38.73 -28.27 32.84
C GLU A 161 38.37 -28.17 31.35
N PHE A 162 39.28 -27.57 30.58
CA PHE A 162 39.21 -27.51 29.12
C PHE A 162 40.14 -28.59 28.55
N SER A 163 39.67 -29.83 28.51
CA SER A 163 40.30 -30.87 27.70
C SER A 163 39.43 -31.13 26.48
N PRO A 164 40.01 -31.26 25.27
CA PRO A 164 39.32 -31.91 24.17
C PRO A 164 38.95 -33.35 24.53
#